data_AF-A0A4R6P3K4-F1
#
_entry.id   AF-A0A4R6P3K4-F1
#
_cell.length_a   1.000
_cell.length_b   1.000
_cell.length_c   1.000
_cell.angle_alpha   90.00
_cell.angle_beta   90.00
_cell.angle_gamma   90.00
#
_symmetry.space_group_name_H-M   'P 1'
#
loop_
_entity.id
_entity.type
_entity.pdbx_description
1 polymer ?
#
loop_
_entity_poly.entity_id
_entity_poly.type
_entity_poly.pdbx_seq_one_letter_code
_entity_poly.pdbx_strand_id
1 'polypeptide(L)'
;MNRVDTAAILEEIAAYDQRDITADTITHWHDTIGHLPKDVASEAVSIHHKTSSFRITPEQLLDIATHITTRQTSAPHRKRRAVMLAYQVNGAINDHCPNCDAQPGHTCTAATGEEAHAPCIARLVGKTTAA
;
A
#
# COMPACT_ATOMS: atom_id res chain seq x y z
N MET A 1 -18.19 -2.41 -11.53
CA MET A 1 -18.76 -1.05 -11.71
C MET A 1 -19.83 -1.08 -12.80
N ASN A 2 -20.76 -0.13 -12.84
CA ASN A 2 -21.78 -0.11 -13.92
C ASN A 2 -21.27 0.66 -15.15
N ARG A 3 -22.08 0.72 -16.23
CA ARG A 3 -21.70 1.46 -17.47
C ARG A 3 -21.53 2.96 -17.26
N VAL A 4 -22.26 3.57 -16.33
CA VAL A 4 -22.12 4.99 -15.99
C VAL A 4 -20.76 5.24 -15.34
N ASP A 5 -20.33 4.35 -14.45
CA ASP A 5 -19.00 4.41 -13.85
C ASP A 5 -17.91 4.19 -14.91
N THR A 6 -18.10 3.27 -15.85
CA THR A 6 -17.15 3.06 -16.96
C THR A 6 -17.01 4.32 -17.83
N ALA A 7 -18.12 5.01 -18.11
CA ALA A 7 -18.06 6.28 -18.83
C ALA A 7 -17.28 7.34 -18.04
N ALA A 8 -17.47 7.44 -16.73
CA ALA A 8 -16.70 8.35 -15.88
C ALA A 8 -15.19 8.05 -15.87
N ILE A 9 -14.81 6.76 -15.88
CA ILE A 9 -13.40 6.36 -16.03
C ILE A 9 -12.86 6.76 -17.40
N LEU A 10 -13.65 6.59 -18.47
CA LEU A 10 -13.26 7.02 -19.81
C LEU A 10 -13.11 8.54 -19.91
N GLU A 11 -13.94 9.32 -19.23
CA GLU A 11 -13.82 10.78 -19.12
C GLU A 11 -12.51 11.18 -18.42
N GLU A 12 -12.16 10.48 -17.33
CA GLU A 12 -10.88 10.67 -16.64
C GLU A 12 -9.69 10.44 -17.59
N ILE A 13 -9.74 9.37 -18.38
CA ILE A 13 -8.69 9.03 -19.35
C ILE A 13 -8.66 10.03 -20.51
N ALA A 14 -9.82 10.44 -21.02
CA ALA A 14 -9.95 11.38 -22.13
C ALA A 14 -9.39 12.77 -21.78
N ALA A 15 -9.39 13.14 -20.49
CA ALA A 15 -8.75 14.36 -20.02
C ALA A 15 -7.24 14.39 -20.34
N TYR A 16 -6.59 13.22 -20.47
CA TYR A 16 -5.17 13.10 -20.78
C TYR A 16 -4.89 12.84 -22.26
N ASP A 17 -5.69 12.00 -22.92
CA ASP A 17 -5.39 11.54 -24.29
C ASP A 17 -6.38 12.00 -25.36
N GLN A 18 -7.37 12.81 -24.97
CA GLN A 18 -8.36 13.41 -25.86
C GLN A 18 -9.10 12.40 -26.74
N ARG A 19 -9.30 11.16 -26.25
CA ARG A 19 -10.10 10.17 -26.96
C ARG A 19 -11.56 10.58 -27.04
N ASP A 20 -12.18 10.18 -28.13
CA ASP A 20 -13.63 10.27 -28.26
C ASP A 20 -14.31 9.16 -27.44
N ILE A 21 -15.41 9.51 -26.77
CA ILE A 21 -16.17 8.60 -25.91
C ILE A 21 -17.50 8.32 -26.59
N THR A 22 -17.53 7.21 -27.31
CA THR A 22 -18.74 6.73 -28.01
C THR A 22 -19.40 5.58 -27.23
N ALA A 23 -20.66 5.26 -27.57
CA ALA A 23 -21.36 4.12 -26.98
C ALA A 23 -20.62 2.78 -27.20
N ASP A 24 -19.98 2.62 -28.37
CA ASP A 24 -19.17 1.44 -28.69
C ASP A 24 -17.90 1.40 -27.85
N THR A 25 -17.24 2.55 -27.65
CA THR A 25 -16.08 2.66 -26.75
C THR A 25 -16.44 2.30 -25.32
N ILE A 26 -17.56 2.83 -24.80
CA ILE A 26 -18.04 2.51 -23.45
C ILE A 26 -18.34 1.01 -23.34
N THR A 27 -19.01 0.42 -24.33
CA THR A 27 -19.35 -1.00 -24.32
C THR A 27 -18.08 -1.86 -24.31
N HIS A 28 -17.14 -1.61 -25.22
CA HIS A 28 -15.88 -2.33 -25.29
C HIS A 28 -15.08 -2.25 -23.99
N TRP A 29 -14.98 -1.05 -23.40
CA TRP A 29 -14.31 -0.87 -22.11
C TRP A 29 -15.06 -1.60 -21.00
N HIS A 30 -16.37 -1.49 -20.95
CA HIS A 30 -17.19 -2.11 -19.91
C HIS A 30 -17.09 -3.64 -19.92
N ASP A 31 -16.99 -4.25 -21.11
CA ASP A 31 -16.83 -5.70 -21.22
C ASP A 31 -15.50 -6.17 -20.60
N THR A 32 -14.44 -5.36 -20.71
CA THR A 32 -13.12 -5.68 -20.14
C THR A 32 -13.01 -5.32 -18.66
N ILE A 33 -13.41 -4.12 -18.25
CA ILE A 33 -13.14 -3.58 -16.90
C ILE A 33 -14.38 -3.44 -16.03
N GLY A 34 -15.58 -3.69 -16.55
CA GLY A 34 -16.85 -3.49 -15.85
C GLY A 34 -17.01 -4.34 -14.60
N HIS A 35 -16.28 -5.44 -14.47
CA HIS A 35 -16.28 -6.26 -13.25
C HIS A 35 -15.46 -5.64 -12.09
N LEU A 36 -14.64 -4.62 -12.35
CA LEU A 36 -13.79 -4.00 -11.33
C LEU A 36 -14.57 -3.01 -10.44
N PRO A 37 -14.16 -2.83 -9.17
CA PRO A 37 -14.58 -1.68 -8.35
C PRO A 37 -14.14 -0.35 -8.98
N LYS A 38 -14.95 0.71 -8.82
CA LYS A 38 -14.70 2.02 -9.43
C LYS A 38 -13.43 2.69 -8.88
N ASP A 39 -13.26 2.62 -7.57
CA ASP A 39 -12.10 3.15 -6.84
C ASP A 39 -10.79 2.51 -7.33
N VAL A 40 -10.78 1.18 -7.51
CA VAL A 40 -9.61 0.47 -8.06
C VAL A 40 -9.33 0.88 -9.50
N ALA A 41 -10.36 1.08 -10.33
CA ALA A 41 -10.20 1.53 -11.70
C ALA A 41 -9.62 2.95 -11.80
N SER A 42 -10.12 3.90 -10.99
CA SER A 42 -9.55 5.26 -10.93
C SER A 42 -8.12 5.26 -10.41
N GLU A 43 -7.80 4.45 -9.40
CA GLU A 43 -6.41 4.31 -8.94
C GLU A 43 -5.51 3.77 -10.06
N ALA A 44 -5.97 2.77 -10.82
CA ALA A 44 -5.24 2.22 -11.95
C ALA A 44 -4.95 3.27 -13.04
N VAL A 45 -5.91 4.13 -13.36
CA VAL A 45 -5.73 5.27 -14.28
C VAL A 45 -4.66 6.22 -13.76
N SER A 46 -4.73 6.61 -12.48
CA SER A 46 -3.74 7.49 -11.84
C SER A 46 -2.32 6.89 -11.88
N ILE A 47 -2.19 5.59 -11.62
CA ILE A 47 -0.89 4.91 -11.69
C ILE A 47 -0.36 4.94 -13.12
N HIS A 48 -1.17 4.56 -14.11
CA HIS A 48 -0.75 4.53 -15.50
C HIS A 48 -0.20 5.89 -15.96
N HIS A 49 -0.92 6.98 -15.70
CA HIS A 49 -0.47 8.32 -16.08
C HIS A 49 0.80 8.79 -15.38
N LYS A 50 1.09 8.28 -14.18
CA LYS A 50 2.35 8.57 -13.46
C LYS A 50 3.53 7.77 -14.00
N THR A 51 3.29 6.58 -14.52
CA THR A 51 4.36 5.63 -14.89
C THR A 51 4.56 5.46 -16.39
N SER A 52 3.61 5.91 -17.20
CA SER A 52 3.59 5.72 -18.65
C SER A 52 3.17 7.01 -19.36
N SER A 53 3.88 7.32 -20.44
CA SER A 53 3.51 8.39 -21.38
C SER A 53 2.60 7.91 -22.51
N PHE A 54 2.34 6.60 -22.59
CA PHE A 54 1.53 6.03 -23.65
C PHE A 54 0.04 6.08 -23.32
N ARG A 55 -0.77 6.10 -24.38
CA ARG A 55 -2.22 5.97 -24.28
C ARG A 55 -2.60 4.64 -23.64
N ILE A 56 -3.45 4.69 -22.61
CA ILE A 56 -3.91 3.51 -21.86
C ILE A 56 -4.92 2.68 -22.65
N THR A 57 -4.78 1.35 -22.65
CA THR A 57 -5.77 0.41 -23.19
C THR A 57 -6.60 -0.25 -22.08
N PRO A 58 -7.77 -0.85 -22.39
CA PRO A 58 -8.57 -1.57 -21.39
C PRO A 58 -7.77 -2.67 -20.67
N GLU A 59 -6.93 -3.41 -21.41
CA GLU A 59 -6.13 -4.52 -20.91
C GLU A 59 -5.05 -4.01 -19.94
N GLN A 60 -4.39 -2.90 -20.28
CA GLN A 60 -3.41 -2.27 -19.39
C GLN A 60 -4.04 -1.80 -18.09
N LEU A 61 -5.25 -1.22 -18.15
CA LEU A 61 -5.98 -0.83 -16.94
C LEU A 61 -6.29 -2.06 -16.08
N LEU A 62 -6.77 -3.14 -16.70
CA LEU A 62 -7.07 -4.40 -16.02
C LEU A 62 -5.83 -5.01 -15.34
N ASP A 63 -4.68 -5.00 -16.01
CA ASP A 63 -3.43 -5.50 -15.45
C ASP A 63 -3.03 -4.70 -14.20
N ILE A 64 -3.08 -3.36 -14.27
CA ILE A 64 -2.76 -2.49 -13.14
C ILE A 64 -3.75 -2.70 -12.00
N ALA A 65 -5.05 -2.78 -12.29
CA ALA A 65 -6.10 -3.04 -11.30
C ALA A 65 -5.92 -4.40 -10.60
N THR A 66 -5.53 -5.43 -11.34
CA THR A 66 -5.22 -6.75 -10.79
C THR A 66 -4.02 -6.67 -9.85
N HIS A 67 -2.99 -5.90 -10.19
CA HIS A 67 -1.85 -5.65 -9.31
C HIS A 67 -2.20 -4.86 -8.04
N ILE A 68 -3.13 -3.90 -8.11
CA ILE A 68 -3.64 -3.16 -6.94
C ILE A 68 -4.36 -4.13 -6.00
N THR A 69 -5.32 -4.89 -6.53
CA THR A 69 -6.13 -5.84 -5.76
C THR A 69 -5.27 -6.93 -5.14
N THR A 70 -4.30 -7.45 -5.90
CA THR A 70 -3.34 -8.45 -5.41
C THR A 70 -2.47 -7.87 -4.29
N ARG A 71 -2.02 -6.62 -4.38
CA ARG A 71 -1.26 -5.96 -3.30
C ARG A 71 -2.10 -5.73 -2.05
N GLN A 72 -3.37 -5.37 -2.20
CA GLN A 72 -4.29 -5.19 -1.08
C GLN A 72 -4.61 -6.52 -0.37
N THR A 73 -4.68 -7.62 -1.13
CA THR A 73 -4.97 -8.97 -0.60
C THR A 73 -3.71 -9.67 -0.09
N SER A 74 -2.56 -9.42 -0.72
CA SER A 74 -1.27 -10.03 -0.41
C SER A 74 -0.53 -9.24 0.66
N ALA A 75 -0.80 -9.67 1.89
CA ALA A 75 0.02 -9.58 3.09
C ALA A 75 -0.13 -8.33 3.98
N PRO A 76 -0.20 -8.55 5.32
CA PRO A 76 0.06 -7.47 6.27
C PRO A 76 1.44 -6.88 5.98
N HIS A 77 1.57 -5.56 6.13
CA HIS A 77 2.85 -4.86 6.09
C HIS A 77 3.94 -5.75 6.70
N ARG A 78 4.90 -6.23 5.90
CA ARG A 78 6.09 -6.90 6.44
C ARG A 78 6.68 -5.93 7.44
N LYS A 79 6.51 -6.22 8.73
CA LYS A 79 7.06 -5.38 9.79
C LYS A 79 8.56 -5.38 9.54
N ARG A 80 9.09 -4.19 9.29
CA ARG A 80 10.51 -3.98 9.02
C ARG A 80 11.29 -4.64 10.16
N ARG A 81 12.40 -5.31 9.86
CA ARG A 81 13.28 -5.92 10.87
C ARG A 81 13.67 -4.89 11.94
N ALA A 82 13.97 -5.35 13.15
CA ALA A 82 14.45 -4.48 14.21
C ALA A 82 15.65 -3.65 13.73
N VAL A 83 15.58 -2.32 13.91
CA VAL A 83 16.68 -1.42 13.58
C VAL A 83 17.55 -1.27 14.82
N MET A 84 18.57 -2.13 14.95
CA MET A 84 19.45 -2.17 16.13
C MET A 84 20.09 -0.82 16.46
N LEU A 85 20.41 -0.02 15.43
CA LEU A 85 20.95 1.32 15.61
C LEU A 85 20.01 2.23 16.42
N ALA A 86 18.69 2.13 16.21
CA ALA A 86 17.72 2.93 16.95
C ALA A 86 17.68 2.54 18.45
N TYR A 87 17.93 1.28 18.78
CA TYR A 87 18.06 0.83 20.16
C TYR A 87 19.34 1.34 20.82
N GLN A 88 20.46 1.29 20.08
CA GLN A 88 21.77 1.72 20.56
C GLN A 88 21.81 3.24 20.81
N VAL A 89 21.41 4.05 19.82
CA VAL A 89 21.40 5.52 19.94
C VAL A 89 20.56 6.00 21.10
N ASN A 90 19.44 5.32 21.36
CA ASN A 90 18.52 5.70 22.42
C ASN A 90 18.84 5.05 23.77
N GLY A 91 19.82 4.15 23.86
CA GLY A 91 20.09 3.35 25.07
C GLY A 91 18.98 2.33 25.42
N ALA A 92 17.93 2.22 24.60
CA ALA A 92 16.78 1.35 24.87
C ALA A 92 17.13 -0.14 24.83
N ILE A 93 18.29 -0.52 24.27
CA ILE A 93 18.76 -1.91 24.31
C ILE A 93 19.08 -2.38 25.74
N ASN A 94 19.37 -1.46 26.66
CA ASN A 94 19.85 -1.79 28.00
C ASN A 94 18.72 -2.05 29.00
N ASP A 95 17.50 -1.60 28.68
CA ASP A 95 16.35 -1.73 29.58
C ASP A 95 15.48 -2.91 29.19
N HIS A 96 14.73 -3.46 30.16
CA HIS A 96 13.67 -4.43 29.88
C HIS A 96 12.50 -3.77 29.14
N CYS A 97 11.82 -4.50 28.26
CA CYS A 97 10.62 -3.99 27.59
C CYS A 97 9.35 -4.33 28.38
N PRO A 98 8.59 -3.36 28.92
CA PRO A 98 7.39 -3.64 29.70
C PRO A 98 6.18 -4.11 28.86
N ASN A 99 6.30 -4.11 27.52
CA ASN A 99 5.19 -4.45 26.62
C ASN A 99 5.33 -5.83 25.97
N CYS A 100 6.55 -6.34 25.82
CA CYS A 100 6.80 -7.65 25.20
C CYS A 100 7.81 -8.49 25.99
N ASP A 101 8.19 -8.05 27.20
CA ASP A 101 9.14 -8.68 28.11
C ASP A 101 10.52 -9.02 27.52
N ALA A 102 10.87 -8.37 26.40
CA ALA A 102 12.19 -8.48 25.80
C ALA A 102 13.27 -8.04 26.81
N GLN A 103 14.22 -8.93 27.04
CA GLN A 103 15.33 -8.72 27.97
C GLN A 103 16.31 -7.65 27.44
N PRO A 104 17.11 -7.03 28.32
CA PRO A 104 18.27 -6.24 27.92
C PRO A 104 19.14 -7.00 26.91
N GLY A 105 19.58 -6.34 25.85
CA GLY A 105 20.34 -6.95 24.74
C GLY A 105 19.49 -7.56 23.63
N HIS A 106 18.19 -7.81 23.86
CA HIS A 106 17.29 -8.42 22.87
C HIS A 106 16.39 -7.38 22.18
N THR A 107 16.06 -7.65 20.91
CA THR A 107 15.07 -6.91 20.13
C THR A 107 13.66 -7.15 20.69
N CYS A 108 12.78 -6.16 20.53
CA CYS A 108 11.38 -6.34 20.87
C CYS A 108 10.74 -7.28 19.84
N THR A 109 9.82 -8.12 20.31
CA THR A 109 9.04 -9.02 19.46
C THR A 109 7.59 -8.53 19.36
N ALA A 110 6.94 -8.86 18.25
CA ALA A 110 5.51 -8.68 18.08
C ALA A 110 4.75 -9.80 18.80
N ALA A 111 3.43 -9.65 18.97
CA ALA A 111 2.56 -10.70 19.52
C ALA A 111 2.62 -12.03 18.74
N THR A 112 3.08 -11.98 17.48
CA THR A 112 3.31 -13.15 16.63
C THR A 112 4.63 -13.88 16.92
N GLY A 113 5.46 -13.38 17.84
CA GLY A 113 6.78 -13.92 18.17
C GLY A 113 7.91 -13.46 17.25
N GLU A 114 7.60 -12.77 16.16
CA GLU A 114 8.60 -12.24 15.22
C GLU A 114 9.24 -10.95 15.75
N GLU A 115 10.48 -10.65 15.32
CA GLU A 115 11.14 -9.38 15.64
C GLU A 115 10.31 -8.19 15.12
N ALA A 116 10.03 -7.23 16.01
CA ALA A 116 9.28 -6.03 15.68
C ALA A 116 10.21 -4.88 15.25
N HIS A 117 9.68 -4.00 14.40
CA HIS A 117 10.35 -2.76 14.08
C HIS A 117 10.38 -1.83 15.30
N ALA A 118 11.57 -1.25 15.55
CA ALA A 118 11.91 -0.23 16.57
C ALA A 118 12.27 -0.76 17.96
N PRO A 119 12.95 0.03 18.81
CA PRO A 119 12.56 0.06 20.21
C PRO A 119 11.13 0.62 20.28
N CYS A 120 10.20 -0.12 20.88
CA CYS A 120 8.83 0.35 21.05
C CYS A 120 8.78 1.58 21.98
N ILE A 121 7.75 2.42 21.82
CA ILE A 121 7.59 3.65 22.63
C ILE A 121 7.62 3.33 24.13
N ALA A 122 7.00 2.23 24.55
CA ALA A 122 6.99 1.81 25.95
C ALA A 122 8.41 1.57 26.50
N ARG A 123 9.29 0.91 25.73
CA ARG A 123 10.71 0.71 26.11
C ARG A 123 11.52 1.99 25.99
N LEU A 124 11.15 2.91 25.09
CA LEU A 124 11.81 4.21 24.97
C LEU A 124 11.50 5.16 26.13
N VAL A 125 10.27 5.12 26.65
CA VAL A 125 9.79 6.00 27.73
C VAL A 125 10.08 5.41 29.11
N GLY A 126 10.03 4.07 29.25
CA GLY A 126 10.30 3.36 30.49
C GLY A 126 11.78 3.19 30.84
N LYS A 127 12.70 3.84 30.09
CA LYS A 127 14.12 3.80 30.42
C LYS A 127 14.32 4.35 31.81
N THR A 128 15.02 3.61 32.65
CA THR A 128 15.47 4.16 33.91
C THR A 128 16.57 5.15 33.55
N THR A 129 16.27 6.45 33.51
CA THR A 129 17.33 7.46 33.37
C THR A 129 18.27 7.26 34.54
N ALA A 130 19.46 6.73 34.26
CA ALA A 130 20.54 6.71 35.23
C ALA A 130 20.77 8.17 35.65
N ALA A 131 20.66 8.41 36.95
CA ALA A 131 20.98 9.70 37.58
C ALA A 131 22.47 10.02 37.44
#